data_AF-A0A2D7WR43-F1
#
_entry.id   AF-A0A2D7WR43-F1
#
_cell.length_a   1.000
_cell.length_b   1.000
_cell.length_c   1.000
_cell.angle_alpha   90.00
_cell.angle_beta   90.00
_cell.angle_gamma   90.00
#
_symmetry.space_group_name_H-M   'P 1'
#
loop_
_entity.id
_entity.type
_entity.pdbx_description
1 polymer ?
#
loop_
_entity_poly.entity_id
_entity_poly.type
_entity_poly.pdbx_seq_one_letter_code
_entity_poly.pdbx_strand_id
1 'polypeptide(L)'
;MIKLQEYNQGDVVLPAGQIGKGFCILEDGVLEVIRDGRVLSEIDRPGSIFGELSEILGLKRDAVIQAKTFAKVRHVEESIADIVSKNPKVAIKLIKTLGRRLYRMNRIAAKDKASKDTHVETEKGIEILVVDDKPNIITQISEICSRSDWIVKSAVDEASALRACDDSSFNAILISMALPGDMPIDLRRKLKTSHKVLNTPVVGLIVKGDESAQKRALDSGFADCIEKPFDPTKTEATLYKIMGLDSSARYFKFQDDLLLFKVPASLSEFVINDIKDNMDHRIKNTINEGITKLVIDVSSLEEVEESAIEVVGEFAEKIDDMKLPMRGAIIATGDDAEMWNNLDGCEEWGVCDNIESAKEYLNRDPDADEDE
;
A
#
# COMPACT_ATOMS: atom_id res chain seq x y z
N MET A 1 -10.31 24.31 -36.89
CA MET A 1 -9.14 24.32 -37.78
C MET A 1 -7.98 23.72 -37.00
N ILE A 2 -7.24 22.77 -37.59
CA ILE A 2 -6.06 22.15 -36.95
C ILE A 2 -4.82 22.78 -37.58
N LYS A 3 -3.93 23.35 -36.77
CA LYS A 3 -2.69 24.00 -37.26
C LYS A 3 -1.50 23.48 -36.48
N LEU A 4 -0.42 23.12 -37.18
CA LEU A 4 0.87 22.87 -36.55
C LEU A 4 1.64 24.19 -36.50
N GLN A 5 2.21 24.50 -35.34
CA GLN A 5 3.01 25.70 -35.12
C GLN A 5 4.30 25.33 -34.37
N GLU A 6 5.39 25.99 -34.74
CA GLU A 6 6.69 25.82 -34.12
C GLU A 6 6.98 27.01 -33.19
N TYR A 7 7.59 26.72 -32.05
CA TYR A 7 7.89 27.66 -30.98
C TYR A 7 9.37 27.55 -30.62
N ASN A 8 10.08 28.67 -30.57
CA ASN A 8 11.43 28.73 -30.05
C ASN A 8 11.42 28.73 -28.52
N GLN A 9 12.57 28.44 -27.92
CA GLN A 9 12.73 28.57 -26.48
C GLN A 9 12.36 29.99 -26.03
N GLY A 10 11.47 30.07 -25.04
CA GLY A 10 10.94 31.30 -24.48
C GLY A 10 9.64 31.78 -25.12
N ASP A 11 9.20 31.22 -26.24
CA ASP A 11 7.96 31.64 -26.88
C ASP A 11 6.73 31.22 -26.07
N VAL A 12 5.73 32.10 -25.97
CA VAL A 12 4.47 31.81 -25.29
C VAL A 12 3.55 31.04 -26.23
N VAL A 13 3.17 29.83 -25.82
CA VAL A 13 2.24 28.95 -26.55
C VAL A 13 0.79 29.29 -26.20
N LEU A 14 0.49 29.46 -24.91
CA LEU A 14 -0.85 29.84 -24.44
C LEU A 14 -0.74 30.90 -23.33
N PRO A 15 -1.30 32.11 -23.51
CA PRO A 15 -1.30 33.13 -22.47
C PRO A 15 -2.35 32.86 -21.39
N ALA A 16 -2.07 33.33 -20.18
CA ALA A 16 -3.04 33.36 -19.08
C ALA A 16 -4.12 34.43 -19.29
N GLY A 17 -5.21 34.35 -18.52
CA GLY A 17 -6.28 35.36 -18.47
C GLY A 17 -7.29 35.31 -19.61
N GLN A 18 -7.10 34.42 -20.58
CA GLN A 18 -8.00 34.23 -21.72
C GLN A 18 -8.87 32.98 -21.56
N ILE A 19 -10.12 33.03 -22.03
CA ILE A 19 -10.93 31.83 -22.19
C ILE A 19 -10.40 31.10 -23.42
N GLY A 20 -10.03 29.84 -23.23
CA GLY A 20 -9.54 28.96 -24.27
C GLY A 20 -10.65 28.47 -25.19
N LYS A 21 -10.26 28.16 -26.41
CA LYS A 21 -11.09 27.48 -27.40
C LYS A 21 -10.31 26.28 -27.91
N GLY A 22 -10.92 25.11 -27.82
CA GLY A 22 -10.29 23.83 -28.10
C GLY A 22 -9.11 23.51 -27.18
N PHE A 23 -8.11 22.81 -27.74
CA PHE A 23 -6.94 22.34 -27.02
C PHE A 23 -5.71 22.27 -27.92
N CYS A 24 -4.55 22.02 -27.33
CA CYS A 24 -3.29 21.84 -28.03
C CYS A 24 -2.75 20.42 -27.78
N ILE A 25 -1.97 19.92 -28.73
CA ILE A 25 -1.25 18.64 -28.62
C ILE A 25 0.24 18.93 -28.83
N LEU A 26 1.08 18.48 -27.91
CA LEU A 26 2.53 18.53 -28.06
C LEU A 26 2.94 17.45 -29.07
N GLU A 27 3.58 17.81 -30.17
CA GLU A 27 4.14 16.84 -31.12
C GLU A 27 5.61 16.56 -30.81
N ASP A 28 6.37 17.58 -30.41
CA ASP A 28 7.80 17.48 -30.09
C ASP A 28 8.26 18.64 -29.20
N GLY A 29 9.33 18.44 -28.42
CA GLY A 29 9.92 19.44 -27.52
C GLY A 29 9.37 19.43 -26.09
N VAL A 30 9.74 20.45 -25.30
CA VAL A 30 9.36 20.60 -23.89
C VAL A 30 8.71 21.96 -23.65
N LEU A 31 7.56 21.94 -22.98
CA LEU A 31 6.84 23.14 -22.53
C LEU A 31 6.83 23.22 -21.01
N GLU A 32 6.70 24.42 -20.47
CA GLU A 32 6.56 24.70 -19.05
C GLU A 32 5.26 25.44 -18.74
N VAL A 33 4.65 25.08 -17.62
CA VAL A 33 3.40 25.68 -17.10
C VAL A 33 3.77 26.67 -16.01
N ILE A 34 3.52 27.96 -16.23
CA ILE A 34 3.96 29.03 -15.35
C ILE A 34 2.75 29.74 -14.74
N ARG A 35 2.75 29.90 -13.41
CA ARG A 35 1.77 30.72 -12.68
C ARG A 35 2.49 31.62 -11.69
N ASP A 36 2.13 32.89 -11.64
CA ASP A 36 2.72 33.89 -10.73
C ASP A 36 4.26 33.91 -10.78
N GLY A 37 4.83 33.74 -11.97
CA GLY A 37 6.28 33.71 -12.20
C GLY A 37 6.98 32.43 -11.74
N ARG A 38 6.26 31.39 -11.33
CA ARG A 38 6.80 30.09 -10.91
C ARG A 38 6.44 29.00 -11.91
N VAL A 39 7.40 28.13 -12.24
CA VAL A 39 7.17 26.92 -13.02
C VAL A 39 6.47 25.88 -12.13
N LEU A 40 5.26 25.48 -12.50
CA LEU A 40 4.45 24.49 -11.79
C LEU A 40 4.72 23.05 -12.26
N SER A 41 4.93 22.88 -13.57
CA SER A 41 5.14 21.58 -14.19
C SER A 41 5.68 21.71 -15.60
N GLU A 42 6.23 20.62 -16.13
CA GLU A 42 6.66 20.51 -17.53
C GLU A 42 5.73 19.56 -18.32
N ILE A 43 5.62 19.81 -19.63
CA ILE A 43 4.93 18.97 -20.60
C ILE A 43 6.00 18.57 -21.62
N ASP A 44 6.44 17.32 -21.56
CA ASP A 44 7.63 16.81 -22.26
C ASP A 44 7.32 15.55 -23.10
N ARG A 45 6.08 15.06 -23.06
CA ARG A 45 5.67 13.84 -23.78
C ARG A 45 4.89 14.17 -25.06
N PRO A 46 5.36 13.73 -26.24
CA PRO A 46 4.58 13.77 -27.48
C PRO A 46 3.18 13.14 -27.31
N GLY A 47 2.18 13.75 -27.95
CA GLY A 47 0.77 13.38 -27.82
C GLY A 47 0.09 13.92 -26.55
N SER A 48 0.79 14.67 -25.70
CA SER A 48 0.17 15.30 -24.52
C SER A 48 -0.83 16.39 -24.92
N ILE A 49 -2.07 16.27 -24.45
CA ILE A 49 -3.13 17.26 -24.64
C ILE A 49 -3.03 18.32 -23.54
N PHE A 50 -3.10 19.60 -23.88
CA PHE A 50 -3.08 20.69 -22.90
C PHE A 50 -3.93 21.90 -23.34
N GLY A 51 -4.24 22.78 -22.40
CA GLY A 51 -5.06 23.98 -22.64
C GLY A 51 -6.56 23.73 -22.71
N GLU A 52 -6.99 22.48 -22.52
CA GLU A 52 -8.38 21.99 -22.63
C GLU A 52 -9.28 22.46 -21.48
N LEU A 53 -8.72 22.58 -20.27
CA LEU A 53 -9.49 22.84 -19.05
C LEU A 53 -10.27 24.16 -19.10
N SER A 54 -9.72 25.16 -19.79
CA SER A 54 -10.34 26.48 -19.90
C SER A 54 -11.67 26.43 -20.65
N GLU A 55 -11.73 25.66 -21.74
CA GLU A 55 -12.98 25.49 -22.49
C GLU A 55 -13.93 24.52 -21.78
N ILE A 56 -13.41 23.40 -21.24
CA ILE A 56 -14.22 22.38 -20.55
C ILE A 56 -14.94 22.97 -19.32
N LEU A 57 -14.26 23.80 -18.53
CA LEU A 57 -14.81 24.38 -17.30
C LEU A 57 -15.43 25.77 -17.51
N GLY A 58 -15.27 26.37 -18.70
CA GLY A 58 -15.69 27.74 -18.96
C GLY A 58 -14.94 28.79 -18.14
N LEU A 59 -13.70 28.48 -17.72
CA LEU A 59 -12.86 29.35 -16.90
C LEU A 59 -11.74 29.98 -17.72
N LYS A 60 -11.23 31.13 -17.32
CA LYS A 60 -10.03 31.71 -17.92
C LYS A 60 -8.80 30.85 -17.60
N ARG A 61 -7.80 30.85 -18.47
CA ARG A 61 -6.52 30.17 -18.19
C ARG A 61 -5.81 30.80 -17.00
N ASP A 62 -5.53 30.01 -15.99
CA ASP A 62 -4.85 30.43 -14.76
C ASP A 62 -3.32 30.32 -14.84
N ALA A 63 -2.76 29.88 -15.96
CA ALA A 63 -1.33 29.70 -16.15
C ALA A 63 -0.95 30.01 -17.60
N VAL A 64 0.29 30.47 -17.78
CA VAL A 64 0.95 30.63 -19.08
C VAL A 64 1.60 29.30 -19.45
N ILE A 65 1.49 28.90 -20.71
CA ILE A 65 2.28 27.80 -21.28
C ILE A 65 3.37 28.41 -22.16
N GLN A 66 4.62 28.11 -21.85
CA GLN A 66 5.79 28.64 -22.54
C GLN A 66 6.66 27.49 -23.04
N ALA A 67 7.34 27.68 -24.17
CA ALA A 67 8.27 26.70 -24.70
C ALA A 67 9.60 26.76 -23.94
N LYS A 68 9.97 25.67 -23.26
CA LYS A 68 11.24 25.54 -22.54
C LYS A 68 12.38 25.18 -23.48
N THR A 69 12.10 24.38 -24.51
CA THR A 69 12.98 24.10 -25.65
C THR A 69 12.29 24.52 -26.93
N PHE A 70 12.95 24.35 -28.09
CA PHE A 70 12.20 24.31 -29.34
C PHE A 70 11.08 23.28 -29.24
N ALA A 71 9.87 23.63 -29.67
CA ALA A 71 8.68 22.79 -29.55
C ALA A 71 7.77 22.90 -30.77
N LYS A 72 7.15 21.77 -31.15
CA LYS A 72 6.12 21.69 -32.17
C LYS A 72 4.78 21.38 -31.53
N VAL A 73 3.81 22.26 -31.74
CA VAL A 73 2.49 22.18 -31.09
C VAL A 73 1.39 22.23 -32.14
N ARG A 74 0.48 21.26 -32.07
CA ARG A 74 -0.73 21.22 -32.88
C ARG A 74 -1.88 21.90 -32.14
N HIS A 75 -2.35 23.02 -32.67
CA HIS A 75 -3.51 23.75 -32.17
C HIS A 75 -4.79 23.20 -32.80
N VAL A 76 -5.74 22.82 -31.96
CA VAL A 76 -7.09 22.40 -32.36
C VAL A 76 -8.05 23.48 -31.89
N GLU A 77 -8.48 24.36 -32.81
CA GLU A 77 -9.31 25.55 -32.48
C GLU A 77 -10.83 25.28 -32.57
N GLU A 78 -11.23 24.03 -32.77
CA GLU A 78 -12.64 23.61 -32.75
C GLU A 78 -13.12 23.37 -31.31
N SER A 79 -14.40 23.61 -31.05
CA SER A 79 -14.98 23.39 -29.72
C SER A 79 -14.82 21.92 -29.31
N ILE A 80 -14.39 21.67 -28.08
CA ILE A 80 -14.30 20.31 -27.53
C ILE A 80 -15.64 19.58 -27.66
N ALA A 81 -16.77 20.26 -27.46
CA ALA A 81 -18.09 19.64 -27.62
C ALA A 81 -18.32 19.11 -29.05
N ASP A 82 -18.00 19.93 -30.06
CA ASP A 82 -18.16 19.56 -31.47
C ASP A 82 -17.20 18.42 -31.85
N ILE A 83 -15.96 18.46 -31.35
CA ILE A 83 -14.96 17.40 -31.57
C ILE A 83 -15.43 16.08 -30.96
N VAL A 84 -15.96 16.12 -29.74
CA VAL A 84 -16.46 14.94 -29.03
C VAL A 84 -17.69 14.37 -29.74
N SER A 85 -18.60 15.21 -30.22
CA SER A 85 -19.76 14.76 -31.00
C SER A 85 -19.36 14.09 -32.32
N LYS A 86 -18.30 14.59 -32.99
CA LYS A 86 -17.79 13.99 -34.24
C LYS A 86 -16.93 12.75 -34.00
N ASN A 87 -16.18 12.71 -32.90
CA ASN A 87 -15.29 11.62 -32.56
C ASN A 87 -15.28 11.34 -31.05
N PRO A 88 -16.17 10.46 -30.56
CA PRO A 88 -16.28 10.13 -29.13
C PRO A 88 -14.99 9.57 -28.50
N LYS A 89 -14.08 8.98 -29.30
CA LYS A 89 -12.78 8.49 -28.78
C LYS A 89 -11.93 9.62 -28.19
N VAL A 90 -12.12 10.87 -28.65
CA VAL A 90 -11.45 12.05 -28.09
C VAL A 90 -11.88 12.30 -26.64
N ALA A 91 -13.15 12.08 -26.30
CA ALA A 91 -13.64 12.21 -24.93
C ALA A 91 -12.91 11.24 -23.99
N ILE A 92 -12.73 9.98 -24.41
CA ILE A 92 -11.99 8.98 -23.63
C ILE A 92 -10.55 9.44 -23.39
N LYS A 93 -9.87 9.98 -24.40
CA LYS A 93 -8.50 10.49 -24.27
C LYS A 93 -8.41 11.70 -23.34
N LEU A 94 -9.36 12.64 -23.42
CA LEU A 94 -9.45 13.79 -22.53
C LEU A 94 -9.70 13.34 -21.08
N ILE A 95 -10.67 12.45 -20.84
CA ILE A 95 -10.98 11.91 -19.51
C ILE A 95 -9.75 11.23 -18.91
N LYS A 96 -9.07 10.35 -19.66
CA LYS A 96 -7.85 9.67 -19.20
C LYS A 96 -6.72 10.68 -18.88
N THR A 97 -6.57 11.71 -19.71
CA THR A 97 -5.53 12.74 -19.52
C THR A 97 -5.80 13.58 -18.26
N LEU A 98 -7.03 14.06 -18.10
CA LEU A 98 -7.48 14.83 -16.94
C LEU A 98 -7.45 14.00 -15.65
N GLY A 99 -7.91 12.76 -15.70
CA GLY A 99 -7.86 11.83 -14.56
C GLY A 99 -6.43 11.58 -14.08
N ARG A 100 -5.49 11.34 -15.00
CA ARG A 100 -4.06 11.19 -14.64
C ARG A 100 -3.47 12.46 -14.03
N ARG A 101 -3.84 13.64 -14.53
CA ARG A 101 -3.40 14.94 -13.99
C ARG A 101 -3.95 15.18 -12.59
N LEU A 102 -5.26 14.98 -12.41
CA LEU A 102 -5.91 15.07 -11.11
C LEU A 102 -5.29 14.11 -10.11
N TYR A 103 -5.03 12.87 -10.52
CA TYR A 103 -4.37 11.87 -9.70
C TYR A 103 -2.95 12.32 -9.27
N ARG A 104 -2.12 12.83 -10.19
CA ARG A 104 -0.79 13.37 -9.86
C ARG A 104 -0.85 14.57 -8.93
N MET A 105 -1.78 15.51 -9.16
CA MET A 105 -1.97 16.66 -8.29
C MET A 105 -2.45 16.25 -6.90
N ASN A 106 -3.38 15.30 -6.81
CA ASN A 106 -3.85 14.75 -5.55
C ASN A 106 -2.73 14.00 -4.83
N ARG A 107 -1.80 13.32 -5.51
CA ARG A 107 -0.60 12.73 -4.88
C ARG A 107 0.36 13.77 -4.30
N ILE A 108 0.58 14.89 -4.99
CA ILE A 108 1.43 15.98 -4.49
C ILE A 108 0.75 16.65 -3.28
N ALA A 109 -0.55 16.92 -3.39
CA ALA A 109 -1.36 17.45 -2.28
C ALA A 109 -1.49 16.46 -1.13
N ALA A 110 -1.51 15.15 -1.41
CA ALA A 110 -1.48 14.08 -0.41
C ALA A 110 -0.09 13.87 0.17
N LYS A 111 1.00 14.26 -0.50
CA LYS A 111 2.34 14.33 0.12
C LYS A 111 2.49 15.55 1.04
N ASP A 112 1.91 16.69 0.66
CA ASP A 112 1.83 17.88 1.52
C ASP A 112 0.85 17.69 2.70
N LYS A 113 -0.24 16.94 2.51
CA LYS A 113 -1.13 16.48 3.59
C LYS A 113 -0.57 15.28 4.36
N ALA A 114 0.19 14.37 3.76
CA ALA A 114 0.90 13.33 4.52
C ALA A 114 1.96 13.96 5.44
N SER A 115 2.47 15.13 5.08
CA SER A 115 3.38 15.93 5.92
C SER A 115 2.68 16.83 6.95
N LYS A 116 1.34 17.01 6.88
CA LYS A 116 0.60 17.95 7.77
C LYS A 116 -0.61 17.36 8.50
N ASP A 117 -1.25 16.32 7.99
CA ASP A 117 -2.42 15.64 8.57
C ASP A 117 -2.05 14.27 9.18
N THR A 118 -0.79 13.81 9.06
CA THR A 118 -0.25 12.60 9.74
C THR A 118 0.87 12.89 10.75
N HIS A 119 1.30 14.13 10.90
CA HIS A 119 2.33 14.49 11.89
C HIS A 119 1.74 15.02 13.19
N VAL A 120 1.00 14.16 13.91
CA VAL A 120 0.89 14.32 15.36
C VAL A 120 1.39 13.09 16.15
N GLU A 121 1.57 11.89 15.59
CA GLU A 121 2.00 10.74 16.43
C GLU A 121 3.02 9.74 15.85
N THR A 122 3.81 10.05 14.80
CA THR A 122 4.91 9.17 14.38
C THR A 122 6.29 9.81 14.51
N GLU A 123 6.68 10.08 15.75
CA GLU A 123 8.10 9.98 16.16
C GLU A 123 8.32 8.91 17.24
N LYS A 124 7.27 8.23 17.71
CA LYS A 124 7.40 7.05 18.57
C LYS A 124 7.00 5.82 17.78
N GLY A 125 7.92 4.87 17.63
CA GLY A 125 7.62 3.54 17.11
C GLY A 125 6.55 2.83 17.95
N ILE A 126 6.01 1.73 17.43
CA ILE A 126 5.04 0.92 18.16
C ILE A 126 5.71 0.37 19.44
N GLU A 127 5.13 0.66 20.60
CA GLU A 127 5.60 0.18 21.90
C GLU A 127 4.58 -0.80 22.51
N ILE A 128 5.07 -1.97 22.93
CA ILE A 128 4.28 -3.03 23.58
C ILE A 128 4.82 -3.24 24.99
N LEU A 129 3.93 -3.26 25.99
CA LEU A 129 4.28 -3.63 27.35
C LEU A 129 4.00 -5.12 27.59
N VAL A 130 4.98 -5.88 28.05
CA VAL A 130 4.83 -7.28 28.45
C VAL A 130 4.93 -7.42 29.96
N VAL A 131 3.91 -8.01 30.58
CA VAL A 131 3.83 -8.27 32.02
C VAL A 131 3.92 -9.78 32.27
N ASP A 132 5.11 -10.25 32.62
CA ASP A 132 5.40 -11.67 32.90
C ASP A 132 6.62 -11.75 33.85
N ASP A 133 6.59 -12.68 34.80
CA ASP A 133 7.67 -12.88 35.76
C ASP A 133 8.84 -13.70 35.19
N LYS A 134 8.65 -14.34 34.03
CA LYS A 134 9.65 -15.17 33.37
C LYS A 134 10.39 -14.38 32.28
N PRO A 135 11.71 -14.14 32.43
CA PRO A 135 12.48 -13.36 31.45
C PRO A 135 12.47 -14.01 30.05
N ASN A 136 12.45 -15.34 29.96
CA ASN A 136 12.40 -16.04 28.68
C ASN A 136 11.14 -15.71 27.87
N ILE A 137 10.00 -15.44 28.52
CA ILE A 137 8.76 -15.05 27.84
C ILE A 137 8.91 -13.64 27.25
N ILE A 138 9.49 -12.71 28.02
CA ILE A 138 9.76 -11.35 27.57
C ILE A 138 10.70 -11.37 26.36
N THR A 139 11.77 -12.18 26.40
CA THR A 139 12.72 -12.31 25.28
C THR A 139 12.04 -12.84 24.02
N GLN A 140 11.25 -13.91 24.11
CA GLN A 140 10.55 -14.47 22.94
C GLN A 140 9.59 -13.47 22.29
N ILE A 141 8.80 -12.74 23.09
CA ILE A 141 7.93 -11.69 22.55
C ILE A 141 8.73 -10.56 21.92
N SER A 142 9.86 -10.17 22.53
CA SER A 142 10.74 -9.13 21.99
C SER A 142 11.31 -9.53 20.62
N GLU A 143 11.73 -10.78 20.46
CA GLU A 143 12.20 -11.32 19.18
C GLU A 143 11.09 -11.31 18.11
N ILE A 144 9.87 -11.74 18.46
CA ILE A 144 8.72 -11.70 17.55
C ILE A 144 8.41 -10.25 17.12
N CYS A 145 8.34 -9.32 18.07
CA CYS A 145 8.02 -7.92 17.82
C CYS A 145 9.10 -7.20 17.01
N SER A 146 10.37 -7.59 17.16
CA SER A 146 11.48 -6.99 16.41
C SER A 146 11.38 -7.19 14.89
N ARG A 147 10.66 -8.23 14.43
CA ARG A 147 10.41 -8.50 13.00
C ARG A 147 9.58 -7.41 12.31
N SER A 148 8.80 -6.66 13.10
CA SER A 148 7.97 -5.54 12.66
C SER A 148 8.51 -4.18 13.16
N ASP A 149 9.77 -4.12 13.61
CA ASP A 149 10.40 -2.92 14.20
C ASP A 149 9.67 -2.36 15.44
N TRP A 150 8.95 -3.22 16.18
CA TRP A 150 8.23 -2.84 17.40
C TRP A 150 9.13 -2.95 18.63
N ILE A 151 8.96 -2.00 19.56
CA ILE A 151 9.73 -1.91 20.80
C ILE A 151 8.97 -2.58 21.93
N VAL A 152 9.62 -3.50 22.65
CA VAL A 152 9.05 -4.15 23.83
C VAL A 152 9.62 -3.55 25.11
N LYS A 153 8.73 -3.08 25.99
CA LYS A 153 9.04 -2.81 27.40
C LYS A 153 8.50 -3.94 28.26
N SER A 154 9.12 -4.18 29.41
CA SER A 154 8.72 -5.25 30.31
C SER A 154 8.43 -4.79 31.72
N ALA A 155 7.53 -5.52 32.38
CA ALA A 155 7.22 -5.43 33.78
C ALA A 155 7.11 -6.86 34.33
N VAL A 156 7.53 -7.06 35.58
CA VAL A 156 7.51 -8.39 36.21
C VAL A 156 6.40 -8.54 37.24
N ASP A 157 5.74 -7.44 37.60
CA ASP A 157 4.68 -7.38 38.60
C ASP A 157 3.70 -6.24 38.33
N GLU A 158 2.60 -6.22 39.09
CA GLU A 158 1.56 -5.20 38.98
C GLU A 158 2.11 -3.78 39.20
N ALA A 159 3.00 -3.60 40.17
CA ALA A 159 3.51 -2.28 40.56
C ALA A 159 4.44 -1.67 39.50
N SER A 160 5.28 -2.49 38.86
CA SER A 160 6.12 -2.08 37.74
C SER A 160 5.30 -1.83 36.47
N ALA A 161 4.27 -2.64 36.21
CA ALA A 161 3.38 -2.44 35.07
C ALA A 161 2.58 -1.12 35.17
N LEU A 162 2.02 -0.82 36.35
CA LEU A 162 1.30 0.44 36.57
C LEU A 162 2.22 1.65 36.45
N ARG A 163 3.42 1.61 37.04
CA ARG A 163 4.43 2.67 36.88
C ARG A 163 4.80 2.91 35.41
N ALA A 164 5.03 1.84 34.66
CA ALA A 164 5.34 1.95 33.23
C ALA A 164 4.22 2.65 32.44
N CYS A 165 2.95 2.33 32.75
CA CYS A 165 1.77 2.93 32.12
C CYS A 165 1.47 4.36 32.61
N ASP A 166 1.92 4.74 33.79
CA ASP A 166 1.85 6.12 34.27
C ASP A 166 2.91 7.00 33.58
N ASP A 167 4.07 6.44 33.26
CA ASP A 167 5.16 7.16 32.59
C ASP A 167 4.95 7.24 31.07
N SER A 168 4.52 6.15 30.43
CA SER A 168 4.45 5.98 28.98
C SER A 168 3.07 5.50 28.49
N SER A 169 2.74 5.79 27.22
CA SER A 169 1.64 5.15 26.50
C SER A 169 2.12 3.89 25.78
N PHE A 170 1.21 2.95 25.52
CA PHE A 170 1.50 1.71 24.80
C PHE A 170 0.43 1.44 23.75
N ASN A 171 0.82 0.80 22.66
CA ASN A 171 -0.09 0.37 21.60
C ASN A 171 -0.79 -0.95 21.96
N ALA A 172 -0.14 -1.81 22.74
CA ALA A 172 -0.75 -3.01 23.32
C ALA A 172 -0.08 -3.37 24.66
N ILE A 173 -0.84 -4.04 25.53
CA ILE A 173 -0.33 -4.58 26.80
C ILE A 173 -0.60 -6.09 26.83
N LEU A 174 0.46 -6.88 26.99
CA LEU A 174 0.39 -8.33 27.11
C LEU A 174 0.56 -8.71 28.59
N ILE A 175 -0.40 -9.44 29.17
CA ILE A 175 -0.35 -9.85 30.57
C ILE A 175 -0.40 -11.36 30.65
N SER A 176 0.53 -11.98 31.37
CA SER A 176 0.45 -13.43 31.56
C SER A 176 -0.67 -13.82 32.51
N MET A 177 -1.50 -14.75 32.04
CA MET A 177 -2.56 -15.36 32.85
C MET A 177 -2.04 -16.40 33.83
N ALA A 178 -0.74 -16.73 33.78
CA ALA A 178 -0.08 -17.62 34.73
C ALA A 178 0.42 -16.90 35.99
N LEU A 179 0.29 -15.56 36.07
CA LEU A 179 0.63 -14.81 37.27
C LEU A 179 -0.30 -15.19 38.43
N PRO A 180 0.16 -15.09 39.70
CA PRO A 180 -0.58 -15.64 40.84
C PRO A 180 -1.96 -15.01 41.06
N GLY A 181 -2.94 -15.85 41.41
CA GLY A 181 -4.27 -15.42 41.82
C GLY A 181 -5.02 -14.64 40.74
N ASP A 182 -5.70 -13.57 41.15
CA ASP A 182 -6.48 -12.70 40.25
C ASP A 182 -5.67 -11.50 39.73
N MET A 183 -4.35 -11.48 39.95
CA MET A 183 -3.48 -10.35 39.60
C MET A 183 -3.62 -9.90 38.13
N PRO A 184 -3.69 -10.79 37.11
CA PRO A 184 -3.90 -10.36 35.73
C PRO A 184 -5.19 -9.56 35.51
N ILE A 185 -6.27 -9.99 36.16
CA ILE A 185 -7.60 -9.40 36.04
C ILE A 185 -7.64 -8.06 36.78
N ASP A 186 -7.08 -8.03 37.99
CA ASP A 186 -6.98 -6.81 38.79
C ASP A 186 -6.10 -5.75 38.12
N LEU A 187 -4.97 -6.17 37.54
CA LEU A 187 -4.09 -5.27 36.78
C LEU A 187 -4.84 -4.70 35.58
N ARG A 188 -5.51 -5.53 34.76
CA ARG A 188 -6.31 -5.02 33.64
C ARG A 188 -7.34 -4.00 34.11
N ARG A 189 -8.08 -4.30 35.19
CA ARG A 189 -9.09 -3.40 35.74
C ARG A 189 -8.49 -2.06 36.15
N LYS A 190 -7.32 -2.05 36.81
CA LYS A 190 -6.59 -0.84 37.19
C LYS A 190 -6.09 -0.07 35.97
N LEU A 191 -5.55 -0.74 34.94
CA LEU A 191 -5.12 -0.10 33.70
C LEU A 191 -6.25 0.67 33.01
N LYS A 192 -7.49 0.15 33.05
CA LYS A 192 -8.67 0.84 32.52
C LYS A 192 -9.10 2.09 33.30
N THR A 193 -8.49 2.36 34.45
CA THR A 193 -8.66 3.62 35.19
C THR A 193 -7.58 4.67 34.89
N SER A 194 -6.50 4.30 34.18
CA SER A 194 -5.43 5.22 33.81
C SER A 194 -5.70 5.91 32.47
N HIS A 195 -5.70 7.24 32.47
CA HIS A 195 -6.02 8.04 31.28
C HIS A 195 -5.08 7.79 30.10
N LYS A 196 -3.84 7.34 30.35
CA LYS A 196 -2.84 7.09 29.29
C LYS A 196 -3.05 5.77 28.54
N VAL A 197 -3.71 4.79 29.17
CA VAL A 197 -3.83 3.42 28.62
C VAL A 197 -5.25 2.86 28.68
N LEU A 198 -6.25 3.69 28.99
CA LEU A 198 -7.65 3.25 29.10
C LEU A 198 -8.17 2.61 27.79
N ASN A 199 -7.71 3.12 26.64
CA ASN A 199 -8.07 2.61 25.32
C ASN A 199 -7.08 1.56 24.79
N THR A 200 -5.94 1.36 25.45
CA THR A 200 -4.94 0.39 25.01
C THR A 200 -5.51 -1.04 25.12
N PRO A 201 -5.47 -1.84 24.06
CA PRO A 201 -5.91 -3.24 24.09
C PRO A 201 -5.01 -4.05 25.03
N VAL A 202 -5.65 -4.92 25.83
CA VAL A 202 -4.97 -5.80 26.79
C VAL A 202 -5.19 -7.24 26.36
N VAL A 203 -4.12 -7.99 26.12
CA VAL A 203 -4.15 -9.36 25.59
C VAL A 203 -3.55 -10.33 26.62
N GLY A 204 -4.20 -11.48 26.78
CA GLY A 204 -3.81 -12.48 27.77
C GLY A 204 -2.79 -13.46 27.19
N LEU A 205 -1.67 -13.72 27.88
CA LEU A 205 -0.74 -14.78 27.53
C LEU A 205 -1.10 -16.05 28.33
N ILE A 206 -1.65 -17.05 27.64
CA ILE A 206 -2.20 -18.28 28.25
C ILE A 206 -1.35 -19.50 27.92
N VAL A 207 -1.37 -20.52 28.77
CA VAL A 207 -0.74 -21.81 28.46
C VAL A 207 -1.66 -22.58 27.50
N LYS A 208 -1.10 -23.19 26.45
CA LYS A 208 -1.87 -24.00 25.49
C LYS A 208 -2.71 -25.06 26.22
N GLY A 209 -4.00 -25.09 25.93
CA GLY A 209 -4.97 -26.00 26.55
C GLY A 209 -5.56 -25.53 27.88
N ASP A 210 -5.18 -24.35 28.40
CA ASP A 210 -5.83 -23.77 29.58
C ASP A 210 -7.08 -22.96 29.21
N GLU A 211 -8.14 -23.68 28.83
CA GLU A 211 -9.45 -23.10 28.49
C GLU A 211 -10.03 -22.27 29.65
N SER A 212 -9.69 -22.62 30.90
CA SER A 212 -10.14 -21.89 32.08
C SER A 212 -9.53 -20.50 32.16
N ALA A 213 -8.23 -20.36 31.85
CA ALA A 213 -7.55 -19.07 31.78
C ALA A 213 -8.05 -18.24 30.60
N GLN A 214 -8.26 -18.86 29.44
CA GLN A 214 -8.81 -18.19 28.26
C GLN A 214 -10.19 -17.60 28.56
N LYS A 215 -11.11 -18.41 29.10
CA LYS A 215 -12.45 -17.96 29.47
C LYS A 215 -12.41 -16.82 30.48
N ARG A 216 -11.59 -16.94 31.54
CA ARG A 216 -11.43 -15.87 32.54
C ARG A 216 -10.91 -14.57 31.94
N ALA A 217 -9.95 -14.64 31.02
CA ALA A 217 -9.43 -13.46 30.34
C ALA A 217 -10.53 -12.77 29.52
N LEU A 218 -11.24 -13.51 28.67
CA LEU A 218 -12.30 -12.95 27.82
C LEU A 218 -13.46 -12.39 28.64
N ASP A 219 -13.95 -13.13 29.65
CA ASP A 219 -15.03 -12.68 30.55
C ASP A 219 -14.63 -11.41 31.33
N SER A 220 -13.33 -11.22 31.58
CA SER A 220 -12.77 -10.04 32.24
C SER A 220 -12.45 -8.89 31.28
N GLY A 221 -12.78 -9.04 29.99
CA GLY A 221 -12.68 -8.01 28.95
C GLY A 221 -11.32 -7.90 28.25
N PHE A 222 -10.44 -8.89 28.36
CA PHE A 222 -9.24 -8.93 27.52
C PHE A 222 -9.64 -8.92 26.04
N ALA A 223 -8.86 -8.23 25.21
CA ALA A 223 -9.17 -8.05 23.79
C ALA A 223 -9.03 -9.36 23.01
N ASP A 224 -8.02 -10.16 23.35
CA ASP A 224 -7.78 -11.50 22.81
C ASP A 224 -6.83 -12.28 23.73
N CYS A 225 -6.48 -13.51 23.37
CA CYS A 225 -5.48 -14.34 24.04
C CYS A 225 -4.45 -14.90 23.04
N ILE A 226 -3.19 -15.00 23.48
CA ILE A 226 -2.09 -15.63 22.75
C ILE A 226 -1.59 -16.84 23.55
N GLU A 227 -1.51 -17.99 22.89
CA GLU A 227 -1.10 -19.24 23.50
C GLU A 227 0.43 -19.39 23.57
N LYS A 228 0.90 -19.97 24.68
CA LYS A 228 2.28 -20.42 24.91
C LYS A 228 2.38 -21.92 24.61
N PRO A 229 3.40 -22.42 23.88
CA PRO A 229 4.51 -21.68 23.29
C PRO A 229 4.08 -20.78 22.13
N PHE A 230 4.77 -19.66 21.95
CA PHE A 230 4.38 -18.66 20.95
C PHE A 230 4.68 -19.14 19.53
N ASP A 231 3.65 -19.08 18.69
CA ASP A 231 3.81 -19.08 17.24
C ASP A 231 4.08 -17.63 16.81
N PRO A 232 5.27 -17.31 16.23
CA PRO A 232 5.61 -15.94 15.84
C PRO A 232 4.59 -15.31 14.90
N THR A 233 4.13 -16.08 13.92
CA THR A 233 3.24 -15.59 12.86
C THR A 233 1.86 -15.31 13.42
N LYS A 234 1.29 -16.21 14.24
CA LYS A 234 0.00 -16.05 14.91
C LYS A 234 0.04 -14.92 15.94
N THR A 235 1.10 -14.84 16.74
CA THR A 235 1.29 -13.81 17.77
C THR A 235 1.31 -12.41 17.15
N GLU A 236 2.15 -12.22 16.13
CA GLU A 236 2.22 -10.96 15.40
C GLU A 236 0.87 -10.60 14.80
N ALA A 237 0.17 -11.56 14.20
CA ALA A 237 -1.10 -11.30 13.57
C ALA A 237 -2.22 -10.89 14.55
N THR A 238 -2.29 -11.55 15.71
CA THR A 238 -3.18 -11.14 16.81
C THR A 238 -2.89 -9.70 17.22
N LEU A 239 -1.62 -9.31 17.31
CA LEU A 239 -1.22 -7.94 17.64
C LEU A 239 -1.64 -6.93 16.57
N TYR A 240 -1.43 -7.21 15.27
CA TYR A 240 -1.93 -6.34 14.20
C TYR A 240 -3.44 -6.12 14.30
N LYS A 241 -4.20 -7.21 14.47
CA LYS A 241 -5.66 -7.19 14.58
C LYS A 241 -6.13 -6.35 15.78
N ILE A 242 -5.63 -6.62 16.99
CA ILE A 242 -6.10 -5.94 18.21
C ILE A 242 -5.67 -4.47 18.27
N MET A 243 -4.57 -4.11 17.61
CA MET A 243 -4.09 -2.73 17.50
C MET A 243 -4.76 -1.97 16.34
N GLY A 244 -5.54 -2.65 15.48
CA GLY A 244 -6.15 -2.06 14.29
C GLY A 244 -5.11 -1.63 13.25
N LEU A 245 -3.97 -2.32 13.20
CA LEU A 245 -2.92 -2.07 12.22
C LEU A 245 -3.24 -2.80 10.90
N ASP A 246 -2.74 -2.27 9.80
CA ASP A 246 -2.82 -2.92 8.49
C ASP A 246 -1.90 -4.16 8.47
N SER A 247 -2.47 -5.34 8.75
CA SER A 247 -1.77 -6.63 8.71
C SER A 247 -1.27 -6.97 7.31
N SER A 248 -1.88 -6.38 6.26
CA SER A 248 -1.49 -6.62 4.87
C SER A 248 -0.06 -6.16 4.60
N ALA A 249 0.48 -5.20 5.36
CA ALA A 249 1.87 -4.74 5.22
C ALA A 249 2.92 -5.85 5.49
N ARG A 250 2.54 -6.92 6.19
CA ARG A 250 3.40 -8.08 6.46
C ARG A 250 3.68 -8.88 5.19
N TYR A 251 2.68 -9.00 4.33
CA TYR A 251 2.72 -9.83 3.14
C TYR A 251 2.91 -8.98 1.88
N PHE A 252 2.32 -7.80 1.85
CA PHE A 252 2.29 -6.93 0.69
C PHE A 252 3.16 -5.70 0.91
N LYS A 253 4.12 -5.46 0.04
CA LYS A 253 4.99 -4.27 0.09
C LYS A 253 5.01 -3.57 -1.26
N PHE A 254 4.90 -2.25 -1.24
CA PHE A 254 5.18 -1.45 -2.43
C PHE A 254 6.70 -1.29 -2.56
N GLN A 255 7.22 -1.65 -3.73
CA GLN A 255 8.62 -1.42 -4.10
C GLN A 255 8.64 -0.73 -5.45
N ASP A 256 9.12 0.51 -5.49
CA ASP A 256 9.19 1.32 -6.71
C ASP A 256 7.83 1.44 -7.44
N ASP A 257 7.66 0.70 -8.54
CA ASP A 257 6.49 0.67 -9.39
C ASP A 257 5.80 -0.70 -9.44
N LEU A 258 6.05 -1.57 -8.45
CA LEU A 258 5.40 -2.87 -8.30
C LEU A 258 4.85 -3.13 -6.89
N LEU A 259 3.83 -3.98 -6.83
CA LEU A 259 3.38 -4.61 -5.60
C LEU A 259 4.13 -5.94 -5.44
N LEU A 260 4.82 -6.11 -4.31
CA LEU A 260 5.43 -7.38 -3.90
C LEU A 260 4.49 -8.06 -2.90
N PHE A 261 3.99 -9.25 -3.24
CA PHE A 261 3.32 -10.15 -2.31
C PHE A 261 4.28 -11.27 -1.91
N LYS A 262 4.84 -11.19 -0.70
CA LYS A 262 5.70 -12.23 -0.14
C LYS A 262 4.86 -13.25 0.64
N VAL A 263 4.83 -14.48 0.13
CA VAL A 263 4.11 -15.59 0.75
C VAL A 263 4.89 -16.06 1.99
N PRO A 264 4.25 -16.11 3.18
CA PRO A 264 4.89 -16.61 4.38
C PRO A 264 5.33 -18.08 4.26
N ALA A 265 6.47 -18.43 4.87
CA ALA A 265 6.95 -19.81 4.96
C ALA A 265 5.99 -20.76 5.68
N SER A 266 5.07 -20.23 6.50
CA SER A 266 4.05 -21.01 7.21
C SER A 266 2.69 -20.33 7.09
N LEU A 267 1.74 -21.06 6.50
CA LEU A 267 0.38 -20.62 6.22
C LEU A 267 -0.61 -21.33 7.16
N SER A 268 -0.71 -20.85 8.40
CA SER A 268 -1.81 -21.27 9.28
C SER A 268 -3.17 -20.77 8.76
N GLU A 269 -4.28 -21.42 9.13
CA GLU A 269 -5.64 -20.94 8.78
C GLU A 269 -5.85 -19.46 9.09
N PHE A 270 -5.28 -18.96 10.20
CA PHE A 270 -5.33 -17.55 10.55
C PHE A 270 -4.69 -16.69 9.46
N VAL A 271 -3.47 -17.05 9.03
CA VAL A 271 -2.68 -16.27 8.07
C VAL A 271 -3.35 -16.28 6.71
N ILE A 272 -3.85 -17.45 6.29
CA ILE A 272 -4.60 -17.62 5.06
C ILE A 272 -5.80 -16.66 5.05
N ASN A 273 -6.64 -16.70 6.09
CA ASN A 273 -7.81 -15.84 6.20
C ASN A 273 -7.42 -14.35 6.24
N ASP A 274 -6.37 -13.98 6.98
CA ASP A 274 -5.88 -12.61 7.07
C ASP A 274 -5.37 -12.08 5.71
N ILE A 275 -4.69 -12.90 4.91
CA ILE A 275 -4.31 -12.53 3.54
C ILE A 275 -5.59 -12.33 2.72
N LYS A 276 -6.47 -13.33 2.67
CA LYS A 276 -7.72 -13.32 1.87
C LYS A 276 -8.62 -12.12 2.16
N ASP A 277 -8.84 -11.81 3.43
CA ASP A 277 -9.64 -10.67 3.89
C ASP A 277 -9.08 -9.32 3.40
N ASN A 278 -7.77 -9.25 3.15
CA ASN A 278 -7.08 -8.03 2.73
C ASN A 278 -6.76 -7.96 1.22
N MET A 279 -6.82 -9.07 0.47
CA MET A 279 -6.43 -9.13 -0.94
C MET A 279 -7.18 -8.10 -1.80
N ASP A 280 -8.50 -8.05 -1.68
CA ASP A 280 -9.35 -7.17 -2.51
C ASP A 280 -8.98 -5.70 -2.34
N HIS A 281 -8.82 -5.29 -1.09
CA HIS A 281 -8.46 -3.92 -0.75
C HIS A 281 -7.04 -3.61 -1.25
N ARG A 282 -6.11 -4.56 -1.13
CA ARG A 282 -4.73 -4.36 -1.57
C ARG A 282 -4.60 -4.25 -3.08
N ILE A 283 -5.27 -5.13 -3.84
CA ILE A 283 -5.33 -5.10 -5.30
C ILE A 283 -5.93 -3.77 -5.76
N LYS A 284 -7.10 -3.39 -5.22
CA LYS A 284 -7.75 -2.10 -5.54
C LYS A 284 -6.86 -0.90 -5.25
N ASN A 285 -6.21 -0.85 -4.10
CA ASN A 285 -5.31 0.24 -3.75
C ASN A 285 -4.10 0.31 -4.67
N THR A 286 -3.51 -0.83 -5.01
CA THR A 286 -2.39 -0.92 -5.95
C THR A 286 -2.74 -0.33 -7.32
N ILE A 287 -3.91 -0.66 -7.84
CA ILE A 287 -4.40 -0.11 -9.11
C ILE A 287 -4.72 1.37 -8.99
N ASN A 288 -5.37 1.78 -7.89
CA ASN A 288 -5.62 3.19 -7.59
C ASN A 288 -4.31 3.97 -7.49
N GLU A 289 -3.23 3.29 -7.08
CA GLU A 289 -1.89 3.85 -7.04
C GLU A 289 -1.24 3.96 -8.43
N GLY A 290 -1.83 3.34 -9.45
CA GLY A 290 -1.35 3.31 -10.83
C GLY A 290 -0.27 2.26 -11.07
N ILE A 291 -0.10 1.33 -10.13
CA ILE A 291 0.83 0.21 -10.23
C ILE A 291 0.13 -0.91 -10.99
N THR A 292 0.81 -1.40 -12.03
CA THR A 292 0.31 -2.48 -12.90
C THR A 292 1.27 -3.67 -12.93
N LYS A 293 2.23 -3.70 -12.01
CA LYS A 293 3.24 -4.74 -11.89
C LYS A 293 3.06 -5.43 -10.55
N LEU A 294 3.05 -6.74 -10.58
CA LEU A 294 2.92 -7.60 -9.41
C LEU A 294 4.05 -8.61 -9.41
N VAL A 295 4.62 -8.83 -8.23
CA VAL A 295 5.53 -9.94 -7.99
C VAL A 295 4.99 -10.75 -6.82
N ILE A 296 4.82 -12.05 -7.00
CA ILE A 296 4.55 -12.97 -5.90
C ILE A 296 5.85 -13.69 -5.55
N ASP A 297 6.31 -13.55 -4.32
CA ASP A 297 7.53 -14.18 -3.81
C ASP A 297 7.18 -15.41 -2.96
N VAL A 298 7.38 -16.60 -3.54
CA VAL A 298 7.18 -17.90 -2.89
C VAL A 298 8.50 -18.55 -2.47
N SER A 299 9.65 -17.87 -2.65
CA SER A 299 10.99 -18.40 -2.34
C SER A 299 11.21 -18.77 -0.86
N SER A 300 10.31 -18.36 0.02
CA SER A 300 10.36 -18.68 1.45
C SER A 300 9.70 -20.01 1.81
N LEU A 301 9.04 -20.68 0.86
CA LEU A 301 8.44 -22.00 1.04
C LEU A 301 9.51 -23.09 0.89
N GLU A 302 9.56 -24.03 1.84
CA GLU A 302 10.43 -25.21 1.73
C GLU A 302 9.84 -26.29 0.82
N GLU A 303 8.51 -26.46 0.89
CA GLU A 303 7.72 -27.37 0.05
C GLU A 303 6.44 -26.64 -0.41
N VAL A 304 5.92 -26.99 -1.59
CA VAL A 304 4.67 -26.41 -2.10
C VAL A 304 3.48 -27.17 -1.54
N GLU A 305 2.86 -26.60 -0.52
CA GLU A 305 1.65 -27.13 0.11
C GLU A 305 0.37 -26.63 -0.56
N GLU A 306 -0.75 -27.36 -0.37
CA GLU A 306 -2.08 -26.98 -0.86
C GLU A 306 -2.50 -25.57 -0.40
N SER A 307 -2.12 -25.20 0.83
CA SER A 307 -2.39 -23.88 1.40
C SER A 307 -1.75 -22.73 0.61
N ALA A 308 -0.53 -22.93 0.11
CA ALA A 308 0.17 -21.93 -0.69
C ALA A 308 -0.41 -21.83 -2.10
N ILE A 309 -0.74 -22.97 -2.70
CA ILE A 309 -1.44 -23.05 -3.99
C ILE A 309 -2.77 -22.30 -3.93
N GLU A 310 -3.56 -22.54 -2.88
CA GLU A 310 -4.85 -21.88 -2.66
C GLU A 310 -4.70 -20.35 -2.55
N VAL A 311 -3.78 -19.87 -1.71
CA VAL A 311 -3.59 -18.42 -1.49
C VAL A 311 -3.08 -17.71 -2.74
N VAL A 312 -2.12 -18.30 -3.45
CA VAL A 312 -1.58 -17.69 -4.68
C VAL A 312 -2.61 -17.75 -5.80
N GLY A 313 -3.28 -18.89 -5.98
CA GLY A 313 -4.32 -19.08 -6.99
C GLY A 313 -5.47 -18.11 -6.79
N GLU A 314 -6.03 -17.99 -5.58
CA GLU A 314 -7.11 -17.04 -5.31
C GLU A 314 -6.67 -15.58 -5.54
N PHE A 315 -5.42 -15.25 -5.22
CA PHE A 315 -4.90 -13.91 -5.48
C PHE A 315 -4.81 -13.62 -6.99
N ALA A 316 -4.33 -14.58 -7.78
CA ALA A 316 -4.22 -14.47 -9.24
C ALA A 316 -5.59 -14.45 -9.93
N GLU A 317 -6.49 -15.36 -9.55
CA GLU A 317 -7.86 -15.43 -10.05
C GLU A 317 -8.60 -14.10 -9.83
N LYS A 318 -8.48 -13.49 -8.64
CA LYS A 318 -9.08 -12.18 -8.35
C LYS A 318 -8.58 -11.08 -9.28
N ILE A 319 -7.33 -11.14 -9.72
CA ILE A 319 -6.75 -10.16 -10.63
C ILE A 319 -7.34 -10.32 -12.02
N ASP A 320 -7.44 -11.57 -12.48
CA ASP A 320 -8.01 -11.92 -13.79
C ASP A 320 -9.52 -11.62 -13.86
N ASP A 321 -10.26 -11.97 -12.81
CA ASP A 321 -11.70 -11.67 -12.66
C ASP A 321 -12.00 -10.18 -12.75
N MET A 322 -11.13 -9.36 -12.16
CA MET A 322 -11.22 -7.91 -12.22
C MET A 322 -10.82 -7.34 -13.60
N LYS A 323 -10.36 -8.19 -14.53
CA LYS A 323 -9.87 -7.87 -15.89
C LYS A 323 -8.83 -6.76 -15.88
N LEU A 324 -7.91 -6.86 -14.94
CA LEU A 324 -6.93 -5.81 -14.68
C LEU A 324 -5.75 -5.96 -15.63
N PRO A 325 -5.19 -4.85 -16.13
CA PRO A 325 -3.99 -4.89 -16.96
C PRO A 325 -2.74 -5.05 -16.09
N MET A 326 -2.75 -5.97 -15.11
CA MET A 326 -1.60 -6.24 -14.27
C MET A 326 -0.72 -7.29 -14.93
N ARG A 327 0.58 -7.02 -14.97
CA ARG A 327 1.60 -8.00 -15.36
C ARG A 327 2.18 -8.62 -14.11
N GLY A 328 2.22 -9.94 -14.05
CA GLY A 328 2.73 -10.68 -12.92
C GLY A 328 4.04 -11.39 -13.20
N ALA A 329 4.81 -11.59 -12.14
CA ALA A 329 5.95 -12.50 -12.11
C ALA A 329 5.95 -13.24 -10.77
N ILE A 330 6.48 -14.46 -10.76
CA ILE A 330 6.57 -15.31 -9.57
C ILE A 330 8.04 -15.55 -9.28
N ILE A 331 8.48 -15.23 -8.06
CA ILE A 331 9.80 -15.60 -7.58
C ILE A 331 9.70 -16.98 -6.95
N ALA A 332 10.19 -18.00 -7.66
CA ALA A 332 10.19 -19.39 -7.23
C ALA A 332 11.56 -20.02 -7.56
N THR A 333 12.00 -20.96 -6.73
CA THR A 333 13.27 -21.67 -6.90
C THR A 333 13.06 -23.16 -6.75
N GLY A 334 13.87 -23.98 -7.44
CA GLY A 334 13.81 -25.43 -7.38
C GLY A 334 13.07 -26.05 -8.56
N ASP A 335 12.97 -27.38 -8.57
CA ASP A 335 12.43 -28.16 -9.70
C ASP A 335 10.93 -27.90 -9.94
N ASP A 336 10.21 -27.46 -8.91
CA ASP A 336 8.77 -27.19 -8.95
C ASP A 336 8.43 -25.74 -9.33
N ALA A 337 9.41 -24.88 -9.67
CA ALA A 337 9.17 -23.45 -9.91
C ALA A 337 8.18 -23.18 -11.06
N GLU A 338 8.20 -23.99 -12.11
CA GLU A 338 7.26 -23.88 -13.24
C GLU A 338 5.83 -24.32 -12.90
N MET A 339 5.61 -24.96 -11.75
CA MET A 339 4.27 -25.42 -11.38
C MET A 339 3.29 -24.26 -11.17
N TRP A 340 3.80 -23.10 -10.77
CA TRP A 340 2.99 -21.93 -10.43
C TRP A 340 2.28 -21.33 -11.65
N ASN A 341 2.78 -21.56 -12.86
CA ASN A 341 2.11 -21.18 -14.12
C ASN A 341 0.91 -22.07 -14.47
N ASN A 342 0.74 -23.20 -13.77
CA ASN A 342 -0.46 -24.04 -13.95
C ASN A 342 -1.66 -23.53 -13.12
N LEU A 343 -1.48 -22.47 -12.33
CA LEU A 343 -2.57 -21.85 -11.59
C LEU A 343 -3.34 -20.89 -12.50
N ASP A 344 -4.66 -20.90 -12.38
CA ASP A 344 -5.54 -20.01 -13.12
C ASP A 344 -5.15 -18.53 -12.85
N GLY A 345 -4.91 -17.78 -13.92
CA GLY A 345 -4.50 -16.37 -13.87
C GLY A 345 -2.98 -16.13 -13.78
N CYS A 346 -2.17 -17.19 -13.68
CA CYS A 346 -0.70 -17.12 -13.65
C CYS A 346 -0.04 -17.61 -14.94
N GLU A 347 -0.79 -18.04 -15.95
CA GLU A 347 -0.30 -18.78 -17.11
C GLU A 347 0.76 -17.98 -17.89
N GLU A 348 0.54 -16.68 -18.03
CA GLU A 348 1.41 -15.76 -18.76
C GLU A 348 2.48 -15.10 -17.87
N TRP A 349 2.59 -15.47 -16.59
CA TRP A 349 3.51 -14.80 -15.66
C TRP A 349 4.92 -15.36 -15.77
N GLY A 350 5.94 -14.50 -15.61
CA GLY A 350 7.32 -14.95 -15.64
C GLY A 350 7.74 -15.63 -14.34
N VAL A 351 8.35 -16.80 -14.40
CA VAL A 351 9.03 -17.44 -13.26
C VAL A 351 10.47 -16.91 -13.18
N CYS A 352 10.86 -16.43 -12.01
CA CYS A 352 12.12 -15.70 -11.80
C CYS A 352 12.83 -16.19 -10.54
N ASP A 353 14.17 -16.21 -10.55
CA ASP A 353 14.95 -16.65 -9.38
C ASP A 353 14.96 -15.62 -8.23
N ASN A 354 14.76 -14.33 -8.52
CA ASN A 354 14.84 -13.25 -7.54
C ASN A 354 14.11 -11.99 -7.99
N ILE A 355 14.09 -10.97 -7.12
CA ILE A 355 13.38 -9.71 -7.36
C ILE A 355 13.98 -8.88 -8.51
N GLU A 356 15.28 -9.00 -8.78
CA GLU A 356 15.93 -8.26 -9.86
C GLU A 356 15.51 -8.85 -11.21
N SER A 357 15.57 -10.18 -11.37
CA SER A 357 15.10 -10.85 -12.59
C SER A 357 13.60 -10.67 -12.82
N ALA A 358 12.79 -10.67 -11.76
CA ALA A 358 11.36 -10.35 -11.85
C ALA A 358 11.11 -8.92 -12.35
N LYS A 359 11.87 -7.93 -11.84
CA LYS A 359 11.80 -6.55 -12.32
C LYS A 359 12.22 -6.42 -13.78
N GLU A 360 13.28 -7.13 -14.20
CA GLU A 360 13.70 -7.15 -15.60
C GLU A 360 12.62 -7.73 -16.52
N TYR A 361 12.04 -8.88 -16.16
CA TYR A 361 10.94 -9.49 -16.91
C TYR A 361 9.75 -8.52 -17.07
N LEU A 362 9.31 -7.91 -15.97
CA LEU A 362 8.19 -6.96 -15.97
C LEU A 362 8.48 -5.63 -16.69
N ASN A 363 9.74 -5.34 -17.01
CA ASN A 363 10.14 -4.17 -17.78
C ASN A 363 10.28 -4.45 -19.29
N ARG A 364 10.29 -5.73 -19.71
CA ARG A 364 10.31 -6.08 -21.14
C ARG A 364 9.01 -5.67 -21.81
N ASP A 365 9.10 -5.25 -23.06
CA ASP A 365 7.92 -4.92 -23.87
C ASP A 365 7.17 -6.22 -24.21
N PRO A 366 5.89 -6.39 -23.82
CA PRO A 366 5.14 -7.61 -24.10
C PRO A 366 5.00 -7.90 -25.60
N ASP A 367 5.11 -6.87 -26.46
CA ASP A 367 4.98 -7.01 -27.92
C ASP A 367 6.31 -7.42 -28.61
N ALA A 368 7.41 -7.59 -27.86
CA ALA A 368 8.72 -7.91 -28.44
C ALA A 368 8.89 -9.40 -28.80
N ASP A 369 8.10 -10.30 -28.21
CA ASP A 369 8.23 -11.76 -28.37
C ASP A 369 7.20 -12.34 -29.38
N GLU A 370 6.31 -11.54 -29.97
CA GLU A 370 5.34 -11.98 -31.00
C GLU A 370 5.94 -12.04 -32.43
N ASP A 371 7.21 -11.66 -32.61
CA ASP A 371 7.88 -11.54 -33.92
C ASP A 371 8.87 -12.69 -34.26
N GLU A 372 8.93 -13.79 -33.50
CA GLU A 372 9.78 -14.97 -33.80
C GLU A 372 9.05 -16.18 -34.41
#